data_AF-A0A4P9K4X1-F1
#
_entry.id   AF-A0A4P9K4X1-F1
#
_cell.length_a   1.000
_cell.length_b   1.000
_cell.length_c   1.000
_cell.angle_alpha   90.00
_cell.angle_beta   90.00
_cell.angle_gamma   90.00
#
_symmetry.space_group_name_H-M   'P 1'
#
loop_
_entity.id
_entity.type
_entity.pdbx_description
1 polymer ?
#
loop_
_entity_poly.entity_id
_entity_poly.type
_entity_poly.pdbx_seq_one_letter_code
_entity_poly.pdbx_strand_id
1 'polypeptide(L)'
;MIQTFDDLHQLIQSQIEKYKAEDAEASIKFEIADNGSCTMYNNSNGSKFKFMLAKFGDEYKVGFAMFDGQQPSPIWIDDVLSGNFDENFAYTLIKDHLMAPPEPSYW
;
A
#
# COMPACT_ATOMS: atom_id res chain seq x y z
N MET A 1 6.97 -11.48 -9.45
CA MET A 1 7.43 -11.81 -8.09
C MET A 1 8.37 -10.70 -7.65
N ILE A 2 8.17 -10.13 -6.46
CA ILE A 2 8.96 -8.99 -5.97
C ILE A 2 10.25 -9.52 -5.32
N GLN A 3 11.40 -9.01 -5.77
CA GLN A 3 12.71 -9.36 -5.21
C GLN A 3 13.58 -8.13 -4.94
N THR A 4 13.22 -6.98 -5.50
CA THR A 4 13.89 -5.70 -5.31
C THR A 4 12.89 -4.62 -4.88
N PHE A 5 13.40 -3.53 -4.30
CA PHE A 5 12.56 -2.36 -4.01
C PHE A 5 11.95 -1.78 -5.28
N ASP A 6 12.69 -1.78 -6.40
CA ASP A 6 12.19 -1.30 -7.68
C ASP A 6 10.99 -2.13 -8.17
N ASP A 7 11.01 -3.46 -8.01
CA ASP A 7 9.85 -4.32 -8.34
C ASP A 7 8.61 -3.92 -7.53
N LEU A 8 8.80 -3.69 -6.23
CA LEU A 8 7.71 -3.25 -5.33
C LEU A 8 7.20 -1.87 -5.74
N HIS A 9 8.08 -0.93 -6.04
CA HIS A 9 7.71 0.43 -6.42
C HIS A 9 6.93 0.45 -7.73
N GLN A 10 7.42 -0.26 -8.75
CA GLN A 10 6.75 -0.37 -10.04
C GLN A 10 5.38 -1.02 -9.92
N LEU A 11 5.25 -2.07 -9.09
CA LEU A 11 3.96 -2.71 -8.86
C LEU A 11 2.97 -1.74 -8.21
N ILE A 12 3.33 -1.10 -7.10
CA ILE A 12 2.44 -0.18 -6.40
C ILE A 12 2.07 1.00 -7.31
N GLN A 13 3.04 1.61 -7.98
CA GLN A 13 2.80 2.73 -8.88
C GLN A 13 1.87 2.34 -10.03
N SER A 14 2.09 1.18 -10.67
CA SER A 14 1.23 0.72 -11.76
C SER A 14 -0.22 0.47 -11.31
N GLN A 15 -0.44 -0.07 -10.11
CA GLN A 15 -1.80 -0.26 -9.59
C GLN A 15 -2.48 1.05 -9.21
N ILE A 16 -1.73 2.05 -8.72
CA ILE A 16 -2.26 3.40 -8.50
C ILE A 16 -2.69 4.03 -9.82
N GLU A 17 -1.85 3.96 -10.86
CA GLU A 17 -2.16 4.49 -12.19
C GLU A 17 -3.38 3.78 -12.80
N LYS A 18 -3.46 2.46 -12.68
CA LYS A 18 -4.62 1.67 -13.10
C LYS A 18 -5.90 2.12 -12.39
N TYR A 19 -5.87 2.26 -11.07
CA TYR A 19 -7.04 2.71 -10.31
C TYR A 19 -7.48 4.13 -10.72
N LYS A 20 -6.54 5.07 -10.88
CA LYS A 20 -6.83 6.44 -11.33
C LYS A 20 -7.42 6.50 -12.75
N ALA A 21 -7.09 5.53 -13.60
CA ALA A 21 -7.69 5.44 -14.93
C ALA A 21 -9.16 4.98 -14.86
N GLU A 22 -9.55 4.25 -13.81
CA GLU A 22 -10.91 3.78 -13.56
C GLU A 22 -11.75 4.79 -12.76
N ASP A 23 -11.11 5.57 -11.89
CA ASP A 23 -11.71 6.65 -11.10
C ASP A 23 -10.88 7.94 -11.21
N ALA A 24 -11.34 8.86 -12.05
CA ALA A 24 -10.67 10.13 -12.31
C ALA A 24 -10.67 11.09 -11.11
N GLU A 25 -11.54 10.88 -10.11
CA GLU A 25 -11.59 11.70 -8.88
C GLU A 25 -10.61 11.19 -7.81
N ALA A 26 -10.01 10.01 -8.01
CA ALA A 26 -9.09 9.40 -7.06
C ALA A 26 -7.81 10.22 -6.84
N SER A 27 -7.66 10.77 -5.63
CA SER A 27 -6.51 11.60 -5.24
C SER A 27 -5.46 10.81 -4.47
N ILE A 28 -4.73 9.93 -5.16
CA ILE A 28 -3.68 9.09 -4.56
C ILE A 28 -2.28 9.65 -4.85
N LYS A 29 -1.44 9.80 -3.82
CA LYS A 29 0.00 10.10 -3.92
C LYS A 29 0.84 8.86 -3.69
N PHE A 30 2.01 8.82 -4.32
CA PHE A 30 3.02 7.77 -4.14
C PHE A 30 4.34 8.42 -3.73
N GLU A 31 4.95 7.93 -2.66
CA GLU A 31 6.20 8.44 -2.11
C GLU A 31 7.15 7.29 -1.78
N ILE A 32 8.44 7.50 -2.00
CA ILE A 32 9.51 6.55 -1.66
C ILE A 32 10.41 7.21 -0.63
N ALA A 33 10.70 6.50 0.46
CA ALA A 33 11.60 6.94 1.51
C ALA A 33 13.04 6.48 1.26
N ASP A 34 14.01 7.12 1.90
CA ASP A 34 15.46 6.84 1.74
C ASP A 34 15.83 5.37 2.03
N ASN A 35 15.06 4.68 2.87
CA ASN A 35 15.27 3.27 3.19
C ASN A 35 14.62 2.29 2.19
N GLY A 36 14.12 2.78 1.06
CA GLY A 36 13.44 2.00 0.03
C GLY A 36 11.98 1.66 0.34
N SER A 37 11.47 1.91 1.55
CA SER A 37 10.03 1.77 1.81
C SER A 37 9.23 2.76 0.96
N CYS A 38 8.04 2.38 0.53
CA CYS A 38 7.16 3.26 -0.22
C CYS A 38 5.82 3.44 0.49
N THR A 39 5.12 4.52 0.16
CA THR A 39 3.84 4.89 0.76
C THR A 39 2.87 5.28 -0.34
N MET A 40 1.66 4.73 -0.30
CA MET A 40 0.53 5.26 -1.06
C MET A 40 -0.45 5.95 -0.12
N TYR A 41 -0.84 7.18 -0.45
CA TYR A 41 -1.62 8.05 0.42
C TYR A 41 -2.83 8.61 -0.33
N ASN A 42 -4.03 8.44 0.22
CA ASN A 42 -5.25 9.04 -0.31
C ASN A 42 -5.46 10.41 0.34
N ASN A 43 -5.36 11.49 -0.46
CA ASN A 43 -5.51 12.86 0.05
C ASN A 43 -6.94 13.18 0.51
N SER A 44 -7.94 12.43 0.04
CA SER A 44 -9.35 12.74 0.31
C SER A 44 -9.79 12.28 1.70
N ASN A 45 -9.28 11.14 2.19
CA ASN A 45 -9.65 10.59 3.50
C ASN A 45 -8.48 10.52 4.50
N GLY A 46 -7.24 10.79 4.06
CA GLY A 46 -6.05 10.71 4.90
C GLY A 46 -5.51 9.29 5.13
N SER A 47 -6.16 8.27 4.54
CA SER A 47 -5.72 6.89 4.63
C SER A 47 -4.41 6.67 3.87
N LYS A 48 -3.58 5.76 4.38
CA LYS A 48 -2.34 5.35 3.71
C LYS A 48 -1.95 3.93 3.97
N PHE A 49 -1.23 3.37 3.01
CA PHE A 49 -0.42 2.18 3.23
C PHE A 49 1.06 2.54 3.15
N LYS A 50 1.84 2.01 4.08
CA LYS A 50 3.30 1.96 3.98
C LYS A 50 3.73 0.53 3.67
N PHE A 51 4.64 0.35 2.73
CA PHE A 51 5.15 -0.93 2.28
C PHE A 51 6.66 -1.03 2.47
N MET A 52 7.14 -2.23 2.78
CA MET A 52 8.56 -2.51 2.90
C MET A 52 8.87 -3.92 2.40
N LEU A 53 9.90 -4.04 1.58
CA LEU A 53 10.47 -5.32 1.21
C LEU A 53 11.47 -5.76 2.28
N ALA A 54 11.40 -7.02 2.68
CA ALA A 54 12.34 -7.66 3.59
C ALA A 54 12.80 -9.00 3.01
N LYS A 55 14.06 -9.36 3.32
CA LYS A 55 14.65 -10.65 2.98
C LYS A 55 14.95 -11.43 4.27
N PHE A 56 14.45 -12.65 4.36
CA PHE A 56 14.63 -13.56 5.48
C PHE A 56 15.26 -14.86 4.99
N GLY A 57 16.58 -14.98 5.12
CA GLY A 57 17.32 -16.10 4.51
C GLY A 57 17.19 -16.04 2.99
N ASP A 58 16.56 -17.06 2.41
CA ASP A 58 16.31 -17.16 0.96
C ASP A 58 14.91 -16.66 0.54
N GLU A 59 14.07 -16.25 1.50
CA GLU A 59 12.70 -15.79 1.25
C GLU A 59 12.62 -14.27 1.19
N TYR A 60 11.78 -13.76 0.28
CA TYR A 60 11.39 -12.35 0.22
C TYR A 60 9.95 -12.18 0.70
N LYS A 61 9.71 -11.13 1.48
CA LYS A 61 8.41 -10.77 2.01
C LYS A 61 8.12 -9.30 1.83
N VAL A 62 6.86 -8.96 1.60
CA VAL A 62 6.37 -7.58 1.59
C VAL A 62 5.56 -7.37 2.86
N GLY A 63 6.10 -6.57 3.77
CA GLY A 63 5.36 -6.08 4.93
C GLY A 63 4.61 -4.80 4.58
N PHE A 64 3.43 -4.62 5.15
CA PHE A 64 2.65 -3.40 4.98
C PHE A 64 1.92 -2.99 6.26
N ALA A 65 1.61 -1.69 6.34
CA ALA A 65 0.85 -1.11 7.42
C ALA A 65 -0.18 -0.11 6.88
N MET A 66 -1.45 -0.29 7.25
CA MET A 66 -2.56 0.59 6.93
C MET A 66 -2.81 1.60 8.05
N PHE A 67 -3.04 2.85 7.68
CA PHE A 67 -3.51 3.92 8.56
C PHE A 67 -4.79 4.48 7.98
N ASP A 68 -5.77 4.78 8.82
CA ASP A 68 -7.10 5.29 8.46
C ASP A 68 -7.18 6.83 8.41
N GLY A 69 -6.05 7.51 8.64
CA GLY A 69 -5.97 8.98 8.70
C GLY A 69 -6.51 9.60 9.99
N GLN A 70 -7.20 8.85 10.85
CA GLN A 70 -7.76 9.33 12.11
C GLN A 70 -6.78 9.15 13.28
N GLN A 71 -5.92 8.14 13.21
CA GLN A 71 -5.01 7.79 14.29
C GLN A 71 -3.54 7.80 13.85
N PRO A 72 -2.61 8.11 14.77
CA PRO A 72 -1.17 8.10 14.46
C PRO A 72 -0.60 6.68 14.32
N SER A 73 -1.30 5.68 14.85
CA SER A 73 -0.91 4.27 14.81
C SER A 73 -1.59 3.55 13.64
N PRO A 74 -0.94 2.53 13.05
CA PRO A 74 -1.58 1.73 12.01
C PRO A 74 -2.72 0.89 12.61
N ILE A 75 -3.81 0.78 11.86
CA ILE A 75 -4.98 -0.04 12.22
C ILE A 75 -4.82 -1.50 11.75
N TRP A 76 -3.91 -1.75 10.81
CA TRP A 76 -3.60 -3.07 10.31
C TRP A 76 -2.13 -3.13 9.92
N ILE A 77 -1.41 -4.15 10.40
CA ILE A 77 -0.04 -4.49 10.00
C ILE A 77 -0.03 -5.96 9.62
N ASP A 78 0.56 -6.28 8.48
CA ASP A 78 0.72 -7.67 8.03
C ASP A 78 1.94 -7.84 7.13
N ASP A 79 2.29 -9.08 6.84
CA ASP A 79 3.28 -9.44 5.83
C ASP A 79 2.83 -10.63 4.99
N VAL A 80 3.22 -10.62 3.72
CA VAL A 80 2.99 -11.74 2.82
C VAL A 80 4.27 -12.12 2.08
N LEU A 81 4.34 -13.38 1.65
CA LEU A 81 5.40 -13.83 0.74
C LEU A 81 5.38 -12.96 -0.53
N SER A 82 6.55 -12.59 -1.04
CA SER A 82 6.65 -11.70 -2.20
C SER A 82 6.10 -12.28 -3.50
N GLY A 83 5.90 -13.61 -3.55
CA GLY A 83 5.18 -14.29 -4.62
C GLY A 83 3.66 -14.12 -4.55
N ASN A 84 3.11 -13.82 -3.38
CA ASN A 84 1.68 -13.61 -3.13
C ASN A 84 1.30 -12.13 -3.17
N PHE A 85 2.27 -11.22 -3.10
CA PHE A 85 2.05 -9.80 -3.31
C PHE A 85 2.10 -9.49 -4.82
N ASP A 86 0.98 -9.74 -5.50
CA ASP A 86 0.82 -9.54 -6.94
C ASP A 86 -0.04 -8.31 -7.29
N GLU A 87 -0.32 -8.11 -8.58
CA GLU A 87 -1.14 -7.01 -9.08
C GLU A 87 -2.55 -6.99 -8.47
N ASN A 88 -3.19 -8.16 -8.34
CA ASN A 88 -4.52 -8.26 -7.79
C ASN A 88 -4.53 -7.90 -6.31
N PHE A 89 -3.55 -8.40 -5.55
CA PHE A 89 -3.40 -8.08 -4.14
C PHE A 89 -3.22 -6.58 -3.94
N ALA A 90 -2.26 -5.96 -4.64
CA ALA A 90 -1.99 -4.53 -4.54
C ALA A 90 -3.19 -3.67 -4.96
N TYR A 91 -3.91 -4.06 -6.02
CA TYR A 91 -5.10 -3.36 -6.47
C TYR A 91 -6.26 -3.48 -5.47
N THR A 92 -6.45 -4.64 -4.83
CA THR A 92 -7.41 -4.84 -3.74
C THR A 92 -7.12 -3.93 -2.55
N LEU A 93 -5.84 -3.76 -2.17
CA LEU A 93 -5.47 -2.80 -1.11
C LEU A 93 -5.90 -1.37 -1.43
N ILE A 94 -5.84 -0.96 -2.70
CA ILE A 94 -6.30 0.36 -3.11
C ILE A 94 -7.82 0.44 -3.04
N LYS A 95 -8.50 -0.45 -3.79
CA LYS A 95 -9.93 -0.37 -4.02
C LYS A 95 -10.75 -0.59 -2.75
N ASP A 96 -10.39 -1.60 -1.97
CA ASP A 96 -11.24 -2.09 -0.88
C ASP A 96 -10.83 -1.48 0.48
N HIS A 97 -9.62 -0.92 0.59
CA HIS A 97 -9.08 -0.43 1.85
C HIS A 97 -8.62 1.03 1.81
N LEU A 98 -7.77 1.42 0.87
CA LEU A 98 -7.26 2.80 0.80
C LEU A 98 -8.37 3.81 0.48
N MET A 99 -9.29 3.42 -0.39
CA MET A 99 -10.40 4.25 -0.87
C MET A 99 -11.67 4.09 -0.06
N ALA A 100 -11.70 3.11 0.87
CA ALA A 100 -12.81 2.95 1.78
C ALA A 100 -12.97 4.19 2.69
N PRO A 101 -14.22 4.57 3.04
CA PRO A 101 -14.42 5.55 4.09
C PRO A 101 -13.78 5.03 5.38
N PRO A 102 -13.18 5.91 6.20
CA PRO A 102 -12.65 5.47 7.47
C PRO A 102 -13.79 4.94 8.34
N GLU A 103 -13.59 3.77 8.94
CA GLU A 103 -14.55 3.17 9.87
C GLU A 103 -14.83 4.16 11.01
N PRO A 104 -16.10 4.33 11.45
CA PRO A 104 -16.40 5.21 12.56
C PRO A 104 -15.69 4.71 13.82
N SER A 105 -14.81 5.54 14.38
CA SER A 105 -14.17 5.31 15.67
C SER A 105 -15.21 5.42 16.79
N TYR A 106 -15.65 4.29 17.35
CA TYR A 106 -16.48 4.22 18.55
C TYR A 106 -15.61 4.21 19.82
N TRP A 107 -14.90 5.30 20.08
CA TRP A 107 -14.13 5.50 21.32
C TRP A 107 -14.41 6.88 21.91
#